data_AF-A0A6J7PEU7-F1
#
_entry.id   AF-A0A6J7PEU7-F1
#
_cell.length_a   1.000
_cell.length_b   1.000
_cell.length_c   1.000
_cell.angle_alpha   90.00
_cell.angle_beta   90.00
_cell.angle_gamma   90.00
#
_symmetry.space_group_name_H-M   'P 1'
#
loop_
_entity.id
_entity.type
_entity.pdbx_description
1 polymer ?
#
loop_
_entity_poly.entity_id
_entity_poly.type
_entity_poly.pdbx_seq_one_letter_code
_entity_poly.pdbx_strand_id
1 'polypeptide(L)' 'MNLASRCLRRAAAESLGVSRVTLSRVINEHARNSPNLAVRLESAGVGTARGWLAMQTTHDLAGERAAGLPKARELGTVA' A
#
# COMPACT_ATOMS: atom_id res chain seq x y z
N MET A 1 -9.35 -21.51 2.72
CA MET A 1 -9.25 -20.78 1.43
C MET A 1 -9.90 -21.60 0.31
N ASN A 2 -11.11 -21.25 -0.12
CA ASN A 2 -11.83 -21.99 -1.16
C ASN A 2 -11.24 -21.72 -2.57
N LEU A 3 -11.68 -22.46 -3.60
CA LEU A 3 -11.27 -22.26 -4.99
C LEU A 3 -11.71 -20.89 -5.56
N ALA A 4 -12.88 -20.38 -5.19
CA ALA A 4 -13.40 -19.08 -5.64
C ALA A 4 -12.49 -17.90 -5.22
N SER A 5 -11.98 -17.91 -3.98
CA SER A 5 -11.02 -16.91 -3.47
C SER A 5 -9.64 -17.00 -4.12
N ARG A 6 -9.33 -18.10 -4.81
CA ARG A 6 -8.08 -18.25 -5.59
C ARG A 6 -8.26 -17.72 -7.02
N CYS A 7 -9.42 -17.89 -7.61
CA CYS A 7 -9.74 -17.37 -8.95
C CYS A 7 -9.84 -15.84 -8.95
N LEU A 8 -10.54 -15.27 -7.96
CA LEU A 8 -10.69 -13.81 -7.82
C LEU A 8 -9.33 -13.09 -7.71
N ARG A 9 -8.37 -13.70 -7.00
CA ARG A 9 -7.00 -13.17 -6.89
C ARG A 9 -6.19 -13.26 -8.18
N ARG A 10 -6.44 -14.26 -9.04
CA ARG A 10 -5.75 -14.36 -10.33
C ARG A 10 -6.28 -13.29 -11.28
N ALA A 11 -7.60 -13.21 -11.41
CA ALA A 11 -8.24 -12.18 -12.25
C ALA A 11 -7.83 -10.76 -11.80
N ALA A 12 -7.83 -10.48 -10.50
CA ALA A 12 -7.38 -9.18 -10.00
C ALA A 12 -5.89 -8.91 -10.26
N ALA A 13 -5.02 -9.93 -10.14
CA ALA A 13 -3.60 -9.77 -10.43
C ALA A 13 -3.35 -9.50 -11.93
N GLU A 14 -4.08 -10.19 -12.81
CA GLU A 14 -4.05 -10.00 -14.26
C GLU A 14 -4.57 -8.61 -14.66
N SER A 15 -5.73 -8.18 -14.16
CA SER A 15 -6.28 -6.86 -14.45
C SER A 15 -5.38 -5.71 -13.97
N LEU A 16 -4.65 -5.92 -12.87
CA LEU A 16 -3.69 -4.94 -12.35
C LEU A 16 -2.30 -5.06 -13.00
N GLY A 17 -2.06 -6.10 -13.82
CA GLY A 17 -0.78 -6.39 -14.45
C GLY A 17 0.36 -6.62 -13.45
N VAL A 18 0.05 -7.16 -12.26
CA VAL A 18 1.03 -7.48 -11.21
C VAL A 18 1.10 -8.98 -10.97
N SER A 19 2.21 -9.46 -10.42
CA SER A 19 2.29 -10.87 -10.04
C SER A 19 1.26 -11.19 -8.94
N ARG A 20 0.68 -12.38 -8.97
CA ARG A 20 -0.20 -12.88 -7.89
C ARG A 20 0.50 -12.85 -6.52
N VAL A 21 1.82 -13.02 -6.50
CA VAL A 21 2.63 -12.95 -5.27
C VAL A 21 2.65 -11.51 -4.74
N THR A 22 2.83 -10.52 -5.61
CA THR A 22 2.76 -9.09 -5.27
C THR A 22 1.39 -8.75 -4.68
N LEU A 23 0.31 -9.13 -5.37
CA LEU A 23 -1.05 -8.87 -4.89
C LEU A 23 -1.31 -9.59 -3.55
N SER A 24 -0.84 -10.83 -3.41
CA SER A 24 -1.00 -11.56 -2.15
C SER A 24 -0.24 -10.91 -1.00
N ARG A 25 0.99 -10.40 -1.22
CA ARG A 25 1.75 -9.74 -0.16
C ARG A 25 1.06 -8.47 0.31
N VAL A 26 0.52 -7.67 -0.61
CA VAL A 26 -0.20 -6.43 -0.26
C VAL A 26 -1.52 -6.73 0.46
N ILE A 27 -2.31 -7.71 -0.02
CA ILE A 27 -3.57 -8.11 0.63
C ILE A 27 -3.35 -8.67 2.04
N ASN A 28 -2.24 -9.39 2.27
CA ASN A 28 -1.91 -9.93 3.59
C ASN A 28 -1.01 -8.98 4.39
N GLU A 29 -0.95 -7.69 4.04
CA GLU A 29 -0.17 -6.66 4.76
C GLU A 29 1.34 -6.93 4.87
N HIS A 30 1.84 -7.93 4.13
CA HIS A 30 3.25 -8.30 4.06
C HIS A 30 4.05 -7.46 3.05
N ALA A 31 3.43 -6.49 2.39
CA ALA A 31 4.10 -5.50 1.56
C ALA A 31 3.32 -4.19 1.58
N ARG A 32 4.05 -3.06 1.63
CA ARG A 32 3.43 -1.73 1.46
C ARG A 32 2.82 -1.59 0.07
N ASN A 33 1.77 -0.79 -0.01
CA ASN A 33 1.27 -0.30 -1.28
C ASN A 33 2.29 0.68 -1.89
N SER A 34 2.88 0.29 -3.02
CA SER A 34 3.84 1.14 -3.73
C SER A 34 3.13 2.15 -4.64
N PRO A 35 3.75 3.29 -4.98
CA PRO A 35 3.17 4.24 -5.94
C PRO A 35 2.80 3.59 -7.29
N ASN A 36 3.61 2.65 -7.78
CA ASN A 36 3.30 1.94 -9.03
C ASN A 36 2.03 1.07 -8.91
N LEU A 37 1.83 0.41 -7.77
CA LEU A 37 0.61 -0.37 -7.52
C LEU A 37 -0.61 0.53 -7.34
N ALA A 38 -0.47 1.66 -6.65
CA ALA A 38 -1.52 2.63 -6.47
C ALA A 38 -2.05 3.18 -7.82
N VAL A 39 -1.16 3.51 -8.76
CA VAL A 39 -1.54 3.94 -10.12
C VAL A 39 -2.24 2.82 -10.90
N ARG A 40 -1.79 1.56 -10.74
CA ARG A 40 -2.45 0.41 -11.38
C ARG A 40 -3.86 0.17 -10.82
N LEU A 41 -4.04 0.33 -9.52
CA LEU A 41 -5.35 0.24 -8.87
C LEU A 41 -6.31 1.33 -9.36
N GLU A 42 -5.81 2.56 -9.50
CA GLU A 42 -6.58 3.68 -10.06
C GLU A 42 -6.94 3.46 -11.53
N SER A 43 -5.99 2.98 -12.34
CA SER A 43 -6.24 2.64 -13.76
C SER A 43 -7.25 1.50 -13.92
N ALA A 44 -7.34 0.61 -12.93
CA ALA A 44 -8.34 -0.44 -12.86
C ALA A 44 -9.70 0.02 -12.29
N GLY A 45 -9.86 1.32 -11.99
CA GLY A 45 -11.09 1.89 -11.42
C GLY A 45 -11.32 1.58 -9.94
N VAL A 46 -10.30 1.06 -9.25
CA VAL A 46 -10.40 0.66 -7.84
C VAL A 46 -9.84 1.81 -6.97
N GLY A 47 -10.64 2.86 -6.77
CA GLY A 47 -10.24 4.02 -5.97
C GLY A 47 -9.17 4.90 -6.65
N THR A 48 -8.60 5.85 -5.90
CA THR A 48 -7.58 6.77 -6.43
C THR A 48 -6.19 6.39 -5.92
N ALA A 49 -5.16 6.63 -6.74
CA ALA A 49 -3.78 6.34 -6.34
C ALA A 49 -3.40 7.14 -5.09
N ARG A 50 -3.83 8.40 -5.04
CA ARG A 50 -3.65 9.28 -3.87
C ARG A 50 -4.35 8.75 -2.63
N GLY A 51 -5.56 8.20 -2.76
CA GLY A 51 -6.28 7.59 -1.64
C GLY A 51 -5.55 6.39 -1.07
N TRP A 52 -5.09 5.48 -1.93
CA TRP A 52 -4.29 4.32 -1.53
C TRP A 52 -2.98 4.71 -0.83
N LEU A 53 -2.27 5.70 -1.36
CA LEU A 53 -1.05 6.18 -0.74
C LEU A 53 -1.31 6.88 0.59
N ALA A 54 -2.39 7.65 0.71
CA ALA A 54 -2.78 8.28 1.97
C ALA A 54 -3.06 7.23 3.07
N MET A 55 -3.70 6.12 2.73
CA MET A 55 -3.90 5.00 3.65
C MET A 55 -2.56 4.39 4.08
N GLN A 56 -1.66 4.13 3.14
CA GLN A 56 -0.34 3.59 3.44
C GLN A 56 0.47 4.54 4.33
N THR A 57 0.50 5.84 4.01
CA THR A 57 1.18 6.85 4.82
C THR A 57 0.61 6.92 6.22
N THR A 58 -0.72 6.85 6.37
CA THR A 58 -1.37 6.85 7.69
C THR A 58 -0.93 5.63 8.52
N HIS A 59 -0.91 4.45 7.92
CA HIS A 59 -0.45 3.22 8.57
C HIS A 59 1.03 3.32 8.98
N ASP A 60 1.89 3.78 8.08
CA ASP A 60 3.32 3.92 8.34
C ASP A 60 3.58 4.91 9.49
N LEU A 61 2.90 6.07 9.49
CA LEU A 61 3.01 7.06 10.56
C LEU A 61 2.52 6.52 11.91
N ALA A 62 1.46 5.70 11.92
CA ALA A 62 0.98 5.06 13.15
C ALA A 62 2.03 4.09 13.72
N GLY A 63 2.68 3.31 12.86
CA GLY A 63 3.79 2.42 13.25
C GLY A 63 4.98 3.18 13.84
N GLU A 64 5.43 4.26 13.19
CA GLU A 64 6.52 5.10 13.69
C GLU A 64 6.17 5.74 15.04
N ARG A 65 4.95 6.25 15.19
CA ARG A 65 4.49 6.84 16.46
C ARG A 65 4.44 5.81 17.60
N ALA A 66 4.09 4.56 17.30
CA ALA A 66 4.09 3.48 18.27
C ALA A 66 5.51 3.01 18.65
N ALA A 67 6.46 3.06 17.71
CA ALA A 67 7.87 2.73 17.95
C ALA A 67 8.62 3.81 18.75
N GLY A 68 8.06 5.02 18.84
CA GLY A 68 8.63 6.17 19.53
C GLY A 68 9.12 7.23 18.55
N LEU A 69 9.02 8.50 18.95
CA LEU A 69 9.43 9.63 18.10
C LEU A 69 10.89 9.47 17.67
N PRO A 70 11.19 9.65 16.37
CA PRO A 70 12.57 9.59 15.90
C PRO A 70 13.41 10.62 16.64
N LYS A 71 14.70 10.34 16.81
CA LYS A 71 15.68 11.28 17.36
C LYS A 71 15.93 12.42 16.37
N ALA A 72 14.96 13.30 16.24
CA ALA A 72 15.03 14.51 15.44
C ALA A 72 15.25 15.69 16.38
N ARG A 73 16.25 16.51 16.07
CA ARG A 73 16.42 17.82 16.69
C ARG A 73 15.61 18.82 15.88
N GLU A 74 14.88 19.71 16.54
CA GLU A 74 14.18 20.79 15.86
C GLU A 74 15.16 21.61 15.02
N LEU A 75 14.81 21.81 13.76
CA LEU A 75 15.48 22.77 12.90
C LEU A 75 15.03 24.13 13.41
N GLY A 76 15.84 24.76 14.26
CA GLY A 76 15.62 26.15 14.66
C GLY A 76 15.39 27.03 13.42
N THR A 77 14.66 28.13 13.58
CA THR A 77 14.32 29.03 12.48
C THR A 77 15.59 29.44 11.72
N VAL A 78 15.75 28.91 10.52
CA VAL A 78 16.79 29.35 9.59
C VAL A 78 16.30 30.68 9.03
N ALA A 79 16.80 31.77 9.60
CA ALA A 79 16.52 33.13 9.17
C ALA A 79 17.20 33.45 7.83
#